data_AF-X0SZK9-F1
#
_entry.id   AF-X0SZK9-F1
#
_cell.length_a   1.000
_cell.length_b   1.000
_cell.length_c   1.000
_cell.angle_alpha   90.00
_cell.angle_beta   90.00
_cell.angle_gamma   90.00
#
_symmetry.space_group_name_H-M   'P 1'
#
loop_
_entity.id
_entity.type
_entity.pdbx_description
1 polymer ?
#
loop_
_entity_poly.entity_id
_entity_poly.type
_entity_poly.pdbx_seq_one_letter_code
_entity_poly.pdbx_strand_id
1 'polypeptide(L)'
;MEIVTDPGIRKETRILDEEFELRNCLTKANSFDAIKKIVKYFIEQPEQLENTIFEKIIKDIAENAANIYFEHQEVFIFLVDLLISFVKKYMDKQAKEIVYFFDKTNTRFQAFKKVYYEKLILKEDLKLLAILADKECIEFVISEYLEGKIKDENIKMFQNVLNWEHYSLFLIFNKEINDKTNGKFLVTLPKSHEKERKERIQKDFDLLFDGNLFLEEIKKVFDKENKISFSREELLSLKMKYLKNYNFSDIVLHTLIEIAKE
;
A
#
# COMPACT_ATOMS: atom_id res chain seq x y z
N MET A 1 4.08 -50.08 -28.93
CA MET A 1 2.75 -49.44 -29.07
C MET A 1 3.02 -47.96 -29.18
N GLU A 2 3.00 -47.43 -30.40
CA GLU A 2 3.26 -46.02 -30.67
C GLU A 2 2.10 -45.18 -30.14
N ILE A 3 2.42 -44.16 -29.34
CA ILE A 3 1.43 -43.17 -28.92
C ILE A 3 1.28 -42.21 -30.08
N VAL A 4 0.28 -42.46 -30.91
CA VAL A 4 -0.20 -41.50 -31.91
C VAL A 4 -0.76 -40.30 -31.14
N THR A 5 -0.06 -39.17 -31.20
CA THR A 5 -0.58 -37.88 -30.76
C THR A 5 -1.14 -37.18 -31.99
N ASP A 6 -2.44 -37.33 -32.20
CA ASP A 6 -3.15 -36.62 -33.25
C ASP A 6 -3.28 -35.14 -32.84
N PRO A 7 -2.63 -34.19 -33.52
CA PRO A 7 -2.64 -32.78 -33.13
C PRO A 7 -3.98 -32.17 -33.56
N GLY A 8 -4.96 -32.22 -32.66
CA GLY A 8 -6.28 -31.60 -32.92
C GLY A 8 -7.40 -32.01 -31.98
N ILE A 9 -7.26 -33.10 -31.22
CA ILE A 9 -8.31 -33.57 -30.33
C ILE A 9 -8.15 -32.90 -28.96
N ARG A 10 -8.86 -31.78 -28.73
CA ARG A 10 -9.04 -31.22 -27.38
C ARG A 10 -9.89 -32.21 -26.57
N LYS A 11 -9.29 -32.82 -25.53
CA LYS A 11 -9.92 -33.83 -24.66
C LYS A 11 -10.97 -33.28 -23.68
N GLU A 12 -11.13 -31.97 -23.58
CA GLU A 12 -12.00 -31.33 -22.60
C GLU A 12 -12.93 -30.31 -23.27
N THR A 13 -14.21 -30.37 -22.93
CA THR A 13 -15.22 -29.38 -23.31
C THR A 13 -14.91 -28.08 -22.56
N ARG A 14 -14.04 -27.24 -23.12
CA ARG A 14 -13.76 -25.92 -22.57
C ARG A 14 -14.98 -25.04 -22.72
N ILE A 15 -15.37 -24.38 -21.64
CA ILE A 15 -16.34 -23.31 -21.71
C ILE A 15 -15.67 -22.19 -22.53
N LEU A 16 -16.39 -21.58 -23.48
CA LEU A 16 -15.86 -20.41 -24.17
C LEU A 16 -15.70 -19.29 -23.14
N ASP A 17 -14.49 -18.73 -23.04
CA ASP A 17 -14.15 -17.64 -22.10
C ASP A 17 -14.38 -17.98 -20.61
N GLU A 18 -13.71 -19.04 -20.14
CA GLU A 18 -13.71 -19.52 -18.74
C GLU A 18 -13.42 -18.40 -17.72
N GLU A 19 -12.61 -17.41 -18.09
CA GLU A 19 -12.27 -16.28 -17.25
C GLU A 19 -13.47 -15.33 -17.06
N PHE A 20 -14.17 -15.00 -18.15
CA PHE A 20 -15.38 -14.20 -18.08
C PHE A 20 -16.47 -14.88 -17.24
N GLU A 21 -16.66 -16.19 -17.43
CA GLU A 21 -17.66 -16.94 -16.67
C GLU A 21 -17.30 -17.07 -15.19
N LEU A 22 -16.02 -17.31 -14.87
CA LEU A 22 -15.53 -17.30 -13.50
C LEU A 22 -15.78 -15.95 -12.83
N ARG A 23 -15.46 -14.85 -13.51
CA ARG A 23 -15.73 -13.50 -13.00
C ARG A 23 -17.22 -13.27 -12.75
N ASN A 24 -18.08 -13.65 -13.69
CA ASN A 24 -19.53 -13.55 -13.52
C ASN A 24 -20.05 -14.37 -12.34
N CYS A 25 -19.49 -15.55 -12.11
CA CYS A 25 -19.86 -16.40 -10.99
C CYS A 25 -19.42 -15.80 -9.65
N LEU A 26 -18.19 -15.29 -9.57
CA LEU A 26 -17.65 -14.67 -8.36
C LEU A 26 -18.41 -13.40 -7.98
N THR A 27 -18.76 -12.56 -8.96
CA THR A 27 -19.49 -11.31 -8.71
C THR A 27 -20.94 -11.53 -8.28
N LYS A 28 -21.57 -12.63 -8.71
CA LYS A 28 -22.94 -13.02 -8.32
C LYS A 28 -23.01 -13.87 -7.05
N ALA A 29 -21.87 -14.28 -6.50
CA ALA A 29 -21.82 -15.13 -5.32
C ALA A 29 -22.30 -14.36 -4.07
N ASN A 30 -23.50 -14.70 -3.61
CA ASN A 30 -24.18 -14.00 -2.52
C ASN A 30 -24.61 -14.91 -1.37
N SER A 31 -24.37 -16.21 -1.43
CA SER A 31 -24.64 -17.11 -0.31
C SER A 31 -23.48 -17.13 0.68
N PHE A 32 -23.78 -17.40 1.95
CA PHE A 32 -22.76 -17.52 3.00
C PHE A 32 -21.65 -18.51 2.62
N ASP A 33 -22.01 -19.71 2.17
CA ASP A 33 -21.03 -20.74 1.81
C ASP A 33 -20.18 -20.34 0.60
N ALA A 34 -20.76 -19.62 -0.37
CA ALA A 34 -20.01 -19.14 -1.52
C ALA A 34 -19.00 -18.08 -1.11
N ILE A 35 -19.43 -17.05 -0.37
CA ILE A 35 -18.54 -15.99 0.13
C ILE A 35 -17.44 -16.58 1.00
N LYS A 36 -17.78 -17.48 1.93
CA LYS A 36 -16.79 -18.17 2.77
C LYS A 36 -15.74 -18.92 1.95
N LYS A 37 -16.15 -19.66 0.91
CA LYS A 37 -15.21 -20.38 0.04
C LYS A 37 -14.31 -19.43 -0.74
N ILE A 38 -14.87 -18.37 -1.31
CA ILE A 38 -14.13 -17.36 -2.08
C ILE A 38 -13.11 -16.64 -1.19
N VAL A 39 -13.54 -16.18 -0.02
CA VAL A 39 -12.67 -15.49 0.93
C VAL A 39 -11.54 -16.39 1.41
N LYS A 40 -11.83 -17.64 1.76
CA LYS A 40 -10.80 -18.61 2.14
C LYS A 40 -9.77 -18.83 1.04
N TYR A 41 -10.23 -18.99 -0.19
CA TYR A 41 -9.35 -19.13 -1.34
C TYR A 41 -8.40 -17.93 -1.49
N PHE A 42 -8.90 -16.70 -1.39
CA PHE A 42 -8.06 -15.50 -1.50
C PHE A 42 -7.17 -15.23 -0.30
N ILE A 43 -7.51 -15.76 0.88
CA ILE A 43 -6.59 -15.75 2.02
C ILE A 43 -5.38 -16.66 1.72
N GLU A 44 -5.63 -17.84 1.13
CA GLU A 44 -4.59 -18.82 0.79
C GLU A 44 -3.76 -18.42 -0.44
N GLN A 45 -4.38 -17.73 -1.41
CA GLN A 45 -3.81 -17.40 -2.72
C GLN A 45 -4.03 -15.92 -3.08
N PRO A 46 -3.53 -14.95 -2.29
CA PRO A 46 -3.81 -13.53 -2.49
C PRO A 46 -3.25 -12.98 -3.82
N GLU A 47 -2.16 -13.53 -4.33
CA GLU A 47 -1.53 -13.14 -5.61
C GLU A 47 -2.44 -13.30 -6.83
N GLN A 48 -3.47 -14.15 -6.75
CA GLN A 48 -4.46 -14.30 -7.84
C GLN A 48 -5.23 -12.99 -8.11
N LEU A 49 -5.24 -12.08 -7.14
CA LEU A 49 -5.89 -10.77 -7.22
C LEU A 49 -4.96 -9.65 -7.72
N GLU A 50 -3.68 -9.94 -7.98
CA GLU A 50 -2.79 -9.02 -8.71
C GLU A 50 -3.18 -8.92 -10.19
N ASN A 51 -3.93 -9.90 -10.70
CA ASN A 51 -4.53 -9.80 -12.02
C ASN A 51 -5.57 -8.67 -12.03
N THR A 52 -5.29 -7.64 -12.83
CA THR A 52 -6.14 -6.45 -13.03
C THR A 52 -7.62 -6.77 -13.33
N ILE A 53 -7.89 -7.97 -13.86
CA ILE A 53 -9.24 -8.44 -14.20
C ILE A 53 -10.05 -8.76 -12.93
N PHE A 54 -9.38 -9.23 -11.87
CA PHE A 54 -9.98 -9.61 -10.59
C PHE A 54 -9.97 -8.49 -9.55
N GLU A 55 -9.28 -7.36 -9.81
CA GLU A 55 -9.21 -6.20 -8.89
C GLU A 55 -10.60 -5.70 -8.46
N LYS A 56 -11.56 -5.68 -9.40
CA LYS A 56 -12.93 -5.22 -9.13
C LYS A 56 -13.80 -6.22 -8.36
N ILE A 57 -13.42 -7.50 -8.37
CA ILE A 57 -14.25 -8.57 -7.77
C ILE A 57 -14.24 -8.46 -6.25
N ILE A 58 -13.17 -7.94 -5.64
CA ILE A 58 -13.10 -7.74 -4.19
C ILE A 58 -14.19 -6.81 -3.69
N LYS A 59 -14.50 -5.76 -4.45
CA LYS A 59 -15.60 -4.85 -4.13
C LYS A 59 -16.94 -5.58 -4.15
N ASP A 60 -17.20 -6.36 -5.20
CA ASP A 60 -18.45 -7.13 -5.33
C ASP A 60 -18.58 -8.17 -4.20
N ILE A 61 -17.48 -8.83 -3.82
CA ILE A 61 -17.46 -9.74 -2.67
C ILE A 61 -17.77 -9.00 -1.36
N ALA A 62 -17.14 -7.83 -1.12
CA ALA A 62 -17.38 -7.03 0.07
C ALA A 62 -18.84 -6.54 0.15
N GLU A 63 -19.44 -6.17 -0.98
CA GLU A 63 -20.84 -5.77 -1.08
C GLU A 63 -21.79 -6.94 -0.81
N ASN A 64 -21.56 -8.08 -1.47
CA ASN A 64 -22.36 -9.28 -1.24
C ASN A 64 -22.26 -9.78 0.22
N ALA A 65 -21.05 -9.74 0.80
CA ALA A 65 -20.81 -10.03 2.21
C ALA A 65 -21.60 -9.08 3.13
N ALA A 66 -21.65 -7.79 2.82
CA ALA A 66 -22.37 -6.81 3.63
C ALA A 66 -23.89 -7.07 3.57
N ASN A 67 -24.41 -7.46 2.41
CA ASN A 67 -25.83 -7.76 2.22
C ASN A 67 -26.31 -8.95 3.06
N ILE A 68 -25.47 -9.97 3.26
CA ILE A 68 -25.84 -11.15 4.07
C ILE A 68 -25.44 -11.06 5.53
N TYR A 69 -24.71 -10.02 5.94
CA TYR A 69 -24.12 -9.93 7.27
C TYR A 69 -25.14 -10.04 8.41
N PHE A 70 -26.32 -9.42 8.25
CA PHE A 70 -27.35 -9.44 9.30
C PHE A 70 -27.92 -10.84 9.56
N GLU A 71 -27.90 -11.72 8.56
CA GLU A 71 -28.31 -13.12 8.69
C GLU A 71 -27.14 -14.03 9.08
N HIS A 72 -25.92 -13.68 8.63
CA HIS A 72 -24.71 -14.46 8.81
C HIS A 72 -23.56 -13.60 9.34
N GLN A 73 -23.59 -13.30 10.64
CA GLN A 73 -22.60 -12.43 11.28
C GLN A 73 -21.18 -13.03 11.27
N GLU A 74 -21.06 -14.35 11.09
CA GLU A 74 -19.79 -15.06 10.94
C GLU A 74 -18.98 -14.59 9.74
N VAL A 75 -19.63 -13.94 8.75
CA VAL A 75 -18.93 -13.32 7.62
C VAL A 75 -17.90 -12.30 8.10
N PHE A 76 -18.18 -11.60 9.20
CA PHE A 76 -17.28 -10.59 9.77
C PHE A 76 -15.86 -11.11 9.98
N ILE A 77 -15.67 -12.29 10.57
CA ILE A 77 -14.32 -12.78 10.85
C ILE A 77 -13.55 -13.14 9.58
N PHE A 78 -14.24 -13.67 8.57
CA PHE A 78 -13.61 -13.98 7.29
C PHE A 78 -13.11 -12.70 6.59
N LEU A 79 -13.88 -11.62 6.65
CA LEU A 79 -13.50 -10.34 6.03
C LEU A 79 -12.37 -9.65 6.82
N VAL A 80 -12.32 -9.78 8.15
CA VAL A 80 -11.18 -9.33 8.96
C VAL A 80 -9.91 -10.09 8.57
N ASP A 81 -9.97 -11.42 8.47
CA ASP A 81 -8.81 -12.23 8.10
C ASP A 81 -8.33 -11.95 6.67
N LEU A 82 -9.26 -11.71 5.74
CA LEU A 82 -8.95 -11.32 4.36
C LEU A 82 -8.24 -9.96 4.30
N LEU A 83 -8.75 -8.95 5.00
CA LEU A 83 -8.12 -7.65 5.11
C LEU A 83 -6.66 -7.78 5.58
N ILE A 84 -6.44 -8.56 6.65
CA ILE A 84 -5.10 -8.77 7.21
C ILE A 84 -4.18 -9.42 6.16
N SER A 85 -4.69 -10.40 5.41
CA SER A 85 -3.93 -11.06 4.34
C SER A 85 -3.47 -10.05 3.28
N PHE A 86 -4.38 -9.19 2.81
CA PHE A 86 -4.07 -8.17 1.80
C PHE A 86 -3.02 -7.17 2.27
N VAL A 87 -3.16 -6.62 3.47
CA VAL A 87 -2.20 -5.63 3.98
C VAL A 87 -0.80 -6.25 4.17
N LYS A 88 -0.73 -7.50 4.64
CA LYS A 88 0.56 -8.22 4.76
C LYS A 88 1.22 -8.48 3.41
N LYS A 89 0.44 -8.53 2.33
CA LYS A 89 0.90 -8.70 0.95
C LYS A 89 1.04 -7.37 0.21
N TYR A 90 0.95 -6.23 0.90
CA TYR A 90 1.02 -4.88 0.31
C TYR A 90 -0.08 -4.59 -0.73
N MET A 91 -1.22 -5.28 -0.64
CA MET A 91 -2.37 -5.12 -1.51
C MET A 91 -3.34 -4.05 -0.96
N ASP A 92 -2.82 -2.84 -0.75
CA ASP A 92 -3.51 -1.77 -0.02
C ASP A 92 -4.80 -1.30 -0.72
N LYS A 93 -4.87 -1.41 -2.06
CA LYS A 93 -6.09 -1.10 -2.82
C LYS A 93 -7.22 -2.09 -2.53
N GLN A 94 -6.92 -3.39 -2.60
CA GLN A 94 -7.87 -4.46 -2.30
C GLN A 94 -8.30 -4.40 -0.83
N ALA A 95 -7.37 -4.10 0.08
CA ALA A 95 -7.68 -3.88 1.48
C ALA A 95 -8.70 -2.74 1.67
N LYS A 96 -8.57 -1.63 0.95
CA LYS A 96 -9.52 -0.51 1.00
C LYS A 96 -10.92 -0.90 0.52
N GLU A 97 -11.05 -1.78 -0.47
CA GLU A 97 -12.36 -2.30 -0.89
C GLU A 97 -13.03 -3.14 0.20
N ILE A 98 -12.26 -3.87 1.03
CA ILE A 98 -12.82 -4.59 2.19
C ILE A 98 -13.34 -3.64 3.27
N VAL A 99 -12.76 -2.44 3.41
CA VAL A 99 -13.24 -1.44 4.39
C VAL A 99 -14.71 -1.07 4.15
N TYR A 100 -15.17 -1.11 2.89
CA TYR A 100 -16.58 -0.88 2.54
C TYR A 100 -17.55 -1.81 3.29
N PHE A 101 -17.20 -3.09 3.44
CA PHE A 101 -18.01 -4.04 4.21
C PHE A 101 -18.20 -3.57 5.65
N PHE A 102 -17.12 -3.13 6.30
CA PHE A 102 -17.17 -2.69 7.69
C PHE A 102 -17.93 -1.36 7.86
N ASP A 103 -17.79 -0.44 6.92
CA ASP A 103 -18.56 0.81 6.89
C ASP A 103 -20.07 0.51 6.72
N LYS A 104 -20.43 -0.38 5.80
CA LYS A 104 -21.83 -0.74 5.50
C LYS A 104 -22.53 -1.46 6.63
N THR A 105 -21.79 -2.29 7.37
CA THR A 105 -22.31 -3.07 8.49
C THR A 105 -22.13 -2.37 9.83
N ASN A 106 -21.54 -1.18 9.85
CA ASN A 106 -21.20 -0.43 11.06
C ASN A 106 -20.33 -1.24 12.05
N THR A 107 -19.37 -2.00 11.51
CA THR A 107 -18.46 -2.88 12.29
C THR A 107 -16.99 -2.45 12.20
N ARG A 108 -16.69 -1.28 11.63
CA ARG A 108 -15.32 -0.79 11.43
C ARG A 108 -14.52 -0.69 12.72
N PHE A 109 -15.07 -0.04 13.75
CA PHE A 109 -14.39 0.05 15.04
C PHE A 109 -14.25 -1.33 15.73
N GLN A 110 -15.21 -2.24 15.51
CA GLN A 110 -15.10 -3.62 15.99
C GLN A 110 -13.95 -4.35 15.29
N ALA A 111 -13.81 -4.22 13.97
CA ALA A 111 -12.70 -4.78 13.20
C ALA A 111 -11.37 -4.19 13.68
N PHE A 112 -11.30 -2.87 13.87
CA PHE A 112 -10.13 -2.18 14.39
C PHE A 112 -9.67 -2.76 15.73
N LYS A 113 -10.56 -2.86 16.72
CA LYS A 113 -10.24 -3.44 18.03
C LYS A 113 -9.83 -4.90 17.95
N LYS A 114 -10.50 -5.68 17.08
CA LYS A 114 -10.16 -7.09 16.88
C LYS A 114 -8.74 -7.24 16.33
N VAL A 115 -8.37 -6.44 15.34
CA VAL A 115 -7.00 -6.42 14.82
C VAL A 115 -6.04 -6.01 15.92
N TYR A 116 -6.34 -4.91 16.63
CA TYR A 116 -5.49 -4.36 17.69
C TYR A 116 -5.19 -5.35 18.82
N TYR A 117 -6.21 -6.03 19.36
CA TYR A 117 -6.06 -6.91 20.52
C TYR A 117 -5.68 -8.35 20.17
N GLU A 118 -6.17 -8.89 19.05
CA GLU A 118 -6.09 -10.34 18.79
C GLU A 118 -5.11 -10.71 17.68
N LYS A 119 -4.74 -9.79 16.79
CA LYS A 119 -4.01 -10.12 15.55
C LYS A 119 -2.66 -9.40 15.42
N LEU A 120 -2.41 -8.33 16.16
CA LEU A 120 -1.09 -7.71 16.25
C LEU A 120 -0.19 -8.54 17.17
N ILE A 121 0.71 -9.34 16.58
CA ILE A 121 1.76 -10.06 17.33
C ILE A 121 2.74 -9.06 17.95
N LEU A 122 3.04 -7.98 17.23
CA LEU A 122 3.77 -6.82 17.70
C LEU A 122 2.92 -5.58 17.38
N LYS A 123 2.83 -4.63 18.32
CA LYS A 123 2.14 -3.34 18.11
C LYS A 123 2.84 -2.43 17.07
N GLU A 124 3.75 -3.00 16.29
CA GLU A 124 4.56 -2.41 15.23
C GLU A 124 3.87 -2.53 13.84
N ASP A 125 2.74 -3.23 13.74
CA ASP A 125 1.97 -3.38 12.50
C ASP A 125 0.75 -2.43 12.43
N LEU A 126 0.89 -1.20 12.94
CA LEU A 126 -0.19 -0.19 12.90
C LEU A 126 -0.57 0.23 11.47
N LYS A 127 0.15 -0.24 10.45
CA LYS A 127 -0.29 -0.14 9.05
C LYS A 127 -1.69 -0.74 8.85
N LEU A 128 -1.93 -1.91 9.43
CA LEU A 128 -3.24 -2.58 9.40
C LEU A 128 -4.33 -1.70 10.00
N LEU A 129 -4.02 -1.05 11.13
CA LEU A 129 -4.95 -0.18 11.84
C LEU A 129 -5.20 1.12 11.07
N ALA A 130 -4.19 1.68 10.40
CA ALA A 130 -4.34 2.92 9.66
C ALA A 130 -5.34 2.78 8.50
N ILE A 131 -5.36 1.65 7.80
CA ILE A 131 -6.34 1.38 6.73
C ILE A 131 -7.77 1.28 7.29
N LEU A 132 -7.92 0.75 8.51
CA LEU A 132 -9.20 0.69 9.22
C LEU A 132 -9.56 1.99 9.95
N ALA A 133 -8.64 2.95 10.04
CA ALA A 133 -8.82 4.08 10.94
C ALA A 133 -9.92 5.01 10.44
N ASP A 134 -10.83 5.35 11.34
CA ASP A 134 -11.74 6.48 11.25
C ASP A 134 -11.56 7.36 12.50
N LYS A 135 -12.50 8.28 12.73
CA LYS A 135 -12.44 9.18 13.88
C LYS A 135 -12.49 8.43 15.22
N GLU A 136 -13.37 7.44 15.37
CA GLU A 136 -13.49 6.67 16.62
C GLU A 136 -12.22 5.85 16.88
N CYS A 137 -11.63 5.30 15.83
CA CYS A 137 -10.39 4.54 15.91
C CYS A 137 -9.20 5.40 16.38
N ILE A 138 -9.04 6.63 15.87
CA ILE A 138 -7.95 7.50 16.32
C ILE A 138 -8.13 7.95 17.77
N GLU A 139 -9.37 8.21 18.20
CA GLU A 139 -9.69 8.54 19.59
C GLU A 139 -9.29 7.38 20.52
N PHE A 140 -9.56 6.14 20.11
CA PHE A 140 -9.14 4.93 20.82
C PHE A 140 -7.62 4.78 20.90
N VAL A 141 -6.88 5.04 19.82
CA VAL A 141 -5.41 4.98 19.85
C VAL A 141 -4.84 6.02 20.82
N ILE A 142 -5.42 7.22 20.84
CA ILE A 142 -5.03 8.27 21.79
C ILE A 142 -5.31 7.81 23.23
N SER A 143 -6.47 7.23 23.53
CA SER A 143 -6.77 6.74 24.89
C SER A 143 -5.81 5.63 25.33
N GLU A 144 -5.54 4.65 24.45
CA GLU A 144 -4.59 3.58 24.75
C GLU A 144 -3.18 4.12 25.05
N TYR A 145 -2.78 5.22 24.41
CA TYR A 145 -1.52 5.89 24.71
C TYR A 145 -1.53 6.61 26.06
N LEU A 146 -2.59 7.38 26.34
CA LEU A 146 -2.71 8.10 27.62
C LEU A 146 -2.81 7.15 28.82
N GLU A 147 -3.34 5.95 28.61
CA GLU A 147 -3.36 4.87 29.59
C GLU A 147 -2.03 4.10 29.70
N GLY A 148 -1.01 4.48 28.92
CA GLY A 148 0.31 3.87 28.94
C GLY A 148 0.38 2.47 28.31
N LYS A 149 -0.65 2.06 27.56
CA LYS A 149 -0.71 0.74 26.90
C LYS A 149 0.10 0.68 25.62
N ILE A 150 0.39 1.81 24.98
CA ILE A 150 1.24 1.92 23.80
C ILE A 150 2.33 2.98 24.00
N LYS A 151 3.47 2.80 23.32
CA LYS A 151 4.66 3.65 23.49
C LYS A 151 4.71 4.79 22.47
N ASP A 152 5.63 5.72 22.68
CA ASP A 152 5.85 6.86 21.80
C ASP A 152 6.18 6.43 20.36
N GLU A 153 6.95 5.35 20.19
CA GLU A 153 7.31 4.82 18.87
C GLU A 153 6.07 4.36 18.09
N ASN A 154 5.09 3.77 18.79
CA ASN A 154 3.83 3.33 18.19
C ASN A 154 3.05 4.55 17.67
N ILE A 155 2.95 5.63 18.45
CA ILE A 155 2.27 6.86 18.02
C ILE A 155 2.95 7.46 16.78
N LYS A 156 4.27 7.62 16.81
CA LYS A 156 5.01 8.17 15.66
C LYS A 156 4.82 7.34 14.39
N MET A 157 4.83 6.03 14.52
CA MET A 157 4.60 5.14 13.39
C MET A 157 3.16 5.24 12.87
N PHE A 158 2.16 5.29 13.74
CA PHE A 158 0.77 5.49 13.34
C PHE A 158 0.54 6.85 12.67
N GLN A 159 1.12 7.93 13.21
CA GLN A 159 1.14 9.25 12.57
C GLN A 159 1.71 9.18 11.15
N ASN A 160 2.86 8.51 10.98
CA ASN A 160 3.50 8.37 9.69
C ASN A 160 2.60 7.64 8.69
N VAL A 161 2.01 6.50 9.07
CA VAL A 161 1.14 5.75 8.14
C VAL A 161 -0.13 6.53 7.83
N LEU A 162 -0.78 7.17 8.81
CA LEU A 162 -1.94 8.01 8.57
C LEU A 162 -1.61 9.17 7.60
N ASN A 163 -0.43 9.77 7.70
CA ASN A 163 -0.01 10.82 6.78
C ASN A 163 0.05 10.34 5.32
N TRP A 164 0.45 9.09 5.10
CA TRP A 164 0.49 8.48 3.76
C TRP A 164 -0.89 8.01 3.28
N GLU A 165 -1.68 7.36 4.14
CA GLU A 165 -2.91 6.67 3.74
C GLU A 165 -4.18 7.55 3.86
N HIS A 166 -4.22 8.42 4.88
CA HIS A 166 -5.41 9.18 5.28
C HIS A 166 -5.02 10.57 5.81
N TYR A 167 -4.49 11.42 4.93
CA TYR A 167 -3.94 12.74 5.32
C TYR A 167 -4.91 13.60 6.14
N SER A 168 -6.21 13.61 5.80
CA SER A 168 -7.23 14.34 6.57
C SER A 168 -7.35 13.83 8.01
N LEU A 169 -7.33 12.51 8.20
CA LEU A 169 -7.38 11.87 9.51
C LEU A 169 -6.08 12.07 10.29
N PHE A 170 -4.94 12.08 9.60
CA PHE A 170 -3.65 12.45 10.18
C PHE A 170 -3.68 13.86 10.77
N LEU A 171 -4.24 14.86 10.07
CA LEU A 171 -4.32 16.22 10.60
C LEU A 171 -5.13 16.28 11.91
N ILE A 172 -6.24 15.56 11.96
CA ILE A 172 -7.09 15.46 13.16
C ILE A 172 -6.31 14.77 14.28
N PHE A 173 -5.77 13.58 14.02
CA PHE A 173 -5.01 12.81 15.00
C PHE A 173 -3.80 13.58 15.55
N ASN A 174 -3.02 14.20 14.66
CA ASN A 174 -1.83 14.97 15.03
C ASN A 174 -2.18 16.17 15.90
N LYS A 175 -3.29 16.87 15.63
CA LYS A 175 -3.77 17.94 16.50
C LYS A 175 -4.17 17.38 17.87
N GLU A 176 -5.05 16.39 17.89
CA GLU A 176 -5.64 15.88 19.14
C GLU A 176 -4.61 15.25 20.07
N ILE A 177 -3.67 14.46 19.56
CA ILE A 177 -2.62 13.86 20.38
C ILE A 177 -1.69 14.92 20.96
N ASN A 178 -1.34 15.96 20.20
CA ASN A 178 -0.46 17.03 20.68
C ASN A 178 -1.14 17.96 21.68
N ASP A 179 -2.45 18.25 21.51
CA ASP A 179 -3.25 18.98 22.50
C ASP A 179 -3.25 18.23 23.85
N LYS A 180 -3.33 16.90 23.85
CA LYS A 180 -3.35 16.06 25.06
C LYS A 180 -1.97 15.71 25.63
N THR A 181 -0.90 15.91 24.86
CA THR A 181 0.47 15.53 25.25
C THR A 181 1.43 16.71 25.29
N ASN A 182 0.91 17.94 25.26
CA ASN A 182 1.68 19.18 25.29
C ASN A 182 2.75 19.25 24.19
N GLY A 183 2.35 18.90 22.95
CA GLY A 183 3.22 19.01 21.77
C GLY A 183 4.31 17.93 21.65
N LYS A 184 4.19 16.81 22.38
CA LYS A 184 5.21 15.73 22.38
C LYS A 184 5.46 15.11 21.00
N PHE A 185 4.46 15.09 20.13
CA PHE A 185 4.46 14.45 18.83
C PHE A 185 4.31 15.45 17.69
N LEU A 186 4.83 16.67 17.86
CA LEU A 186 4.81 17.67 16.81
C LEU A 186 5.65 17.17 15.64
N VAL A 187 4.98 16.76 14.57
CA VAL A 187 5.61 16.49 13.29
C VAL A 187 5.66 17.81 12.53
N THR A 188 6.85 18.30 12.19
CA THR A 188 6.97 19.30 11.13
C THR A 188 6.44 18.66 9.86
N LEU A 189 5.26 19.10 9.42
CA LEU A 189 4.59 18.59 8.22
C LEU A 189 5.65 18.40 7.13
N PRO A 190 5.87 17.17 6.64
CA PRO A 190 6.80 16.99 5.55
C PRO A 190 6.29 17.84 4.38
N LYS A 191 7.21 18.57 3.75
CA LYS A 191 6.95 19.17 2.43
C LYS A 191 6.33 18.06 1.57
N SER A 192 5.20 18.36 0.93
CA SER A 192 4.45 17.36 0.15
C SER A 192 5.40 16.56 -0.75
N HIS A 193 5.65 15.29 -0.39
CA HIS A 193 6.55 14.42 -1.14
C HIS A 193 6.07 14.23 -2.58
N GLU A 194 4.76 14.34 -2.81
CA GLU A 194 4.18 14.32 -4.15
C GLU A 194 4.53 15.59 -4.94
N LYS A 195 4.46 16.77 -4.32
CA LYS A 195 4.87 18.03 -4.94
C LYS A 195 6.36 18.03 -5.24
N GLU A 196 7.21 17.65 -4.28
CA GLU A 196 8.66 17.52 -4.51
C GLU A 196 8.98 16.47 -5.58
N ARG A 197 8.24 15.36 -5.64
CA ARG A 197 8.39 14.36 -6.71
C ARG A 197 7.98 14.91 -8.07
N LYS A 198 6.87 15.64 -8.16
CA LYS A 198 6.41 16.27 -9.42
C LYS A 198 7.39 17.34 -9.89
N GLU A 199 7.84 18.22 -9.00
CA GLU A 199 8.84 19.24 -9.29
C GLU A 199 10.17 18.64 -9.75
N ARG A 200 10.61 17.53 -9.14
CA ARG A 200 11.80 16.80 -9.58
C ARG A 200 11.63 16.16 -10.96
N ILE A 201 10.54 15.45 -11.19
CA ILE A 201 10.27 14.83 -12.49
C ILE A 201 10.24 15.91 -13.57
N GLN A 202 9.61 17.05 -13.28
CA GLN A 202 9.59 18.18 -14.18
C GLN A 202 11.00 18.75 -14.41
N LYS A 203 11.79 18.95 -13.34
CA LYS A 203 13.17 19.41 -13.46
C LYS A 203 14.01 18.47 -14.32
N ASP A 204 13.95 17.17 -14.07
CA ASP A 204 14.67 16.17 -14.87
C ASP A 204 14.20 16.16 -16.33
N PHE A 205 12.89 16.30 -16.56
CA PHE A 205 12.32 16.43 -17.90
C PHE A 205 12.85 17.68 -18.61
N ASP A 206 12.89 18.83 -17.94
CA ASP A 206 13.37 20.09 -18.50
C ASP A 206 14.85 19.98 -18.94
N LEU A 207 15.67 19.23 -18.20
CA LEU A 207 17.07 18.97 -18.55
C LEU A 207 17.24 18.20 -19.87
N LEU A 208 16.25 17.41 -20.29
CA LEU A 208 16.31 16.70 -21.57
C LEU A 208 16.17 17.65 -22.77
N PHE A 209 15.60 18.85 -22.56
CA PHE A 209 15.33 19.82 -23.61
C PHE A 209 16.21 21.08 -23.50
N ASP A 210 16.96 21.23 -22.42
CA ASP A 210 17.92 22.33 -22.24
C ASP A 210 19.32 21.80 -21.91
N GLY A 211 20.17 21.74 -22.94
CA GLY A 211 21.54 21.27 -22.82
C GLY A 211 22.43 22.14 -21.94
N ASN A 212 22.14 23.44 -21.79
CA ASN A 212 22.92 24.31 -20.91
C ASN A 212 22.60 24.00 -19.45
N LEU A 213 21.31 23.86 -19.11
CA LEU A 213 20.89 23.44 -17.77
C LEU A 213 21.43 22.05 -17.42
N PHE A 214 21.46 21.13 -18.38
CA PHE A 214 22.05 19.80 -18.16
C PHE A 214 23.54 19.87 -17.80
N LEU A 215 24.32 20.68 -18.52
CA LEU A 215 25.74 20.88 -18.22
C LEU A 215 25.97 21.55 -16.86
N GLU A 216 25.10 22.48 -16.46
CA GLU A 216 25.16 23.08 -15.12
C GLU A 216 24.89 22.06 -14.01
N GLU A 217 23.91 21.18 -14.19
CA GLU A 217 23.63 20.11 -13.23
C GLU A 217 24.76 19.07 -13.16
N ILE A 218 25.43 18.77 -14.28
CA ILE A 218 26.66 17.97 -14.26
C ILE A 218 27.72 18.67 -13.39
N LYS A 219 28.00 19.96 -13.62
CA LYS A 219 29.01 20.70 -12.85
C LYS A 219 28.74 20.65 -11.34
N LYS A 220 27.48 20.77 -10.93
CA LYS A 220 27.09 20.66 -9.52
C LYS A 220 27.49 19.34 -8.87
N VAL A 221 27.49 18.22 -9.61
CA VAL A 221 27.97 16.93 -9.09
C VAL A 221 29.46 16.99 -8.75
N PHE A 222 30.26 17.52 -9.66
CA PHE A 222 31.71 17.64 -9.52
C PHE A 222 32.08 18.65 -8.42
N ASP A 223 31.43 19.82 -8.41
CA ASP A 223 31.65 20.87 -7.41
C ASP A 223 31.32 20.40 -5.99
N LYS A 224 30.19 19.70 -5.83
CA LYS A 224 29.69 19.27 -4.51
C LYS A 224 30.52 18.16 -3.88
N GLU A 225 31.05 17.25 -4.69
CA GLU A 225 31.98 16.22 -4.22
C GLU A 225 33.44 16.69 -4.26
N ASN A 226 33.70 17.92 -4.72
CA ASN A 226 35.02 18.52 -4.89
C ASN A 226 35.98 17.62 -5.68
N LYS A 227 35.52 17.12 -6.82
CA LYS A 227 36.24 16.20 -7.69
C LYS A 227 36.30 16.70 -9.13
N ILE A 228 37.38 16.35 -9.82
CA ILE A 228 37.62 16.64 -11.24
C ILE A 228 37.33 15.43 -12.15
N SER A 229 37.24 14.23 -11.58
CA SER A 229 36.89 13.00 -12.28
C SER A 229 36.20 12.02 -11.33
N PHE A 230 35.44 11.08 -11.90
CA PHE A 230 34.82 9.98 -11.17
C PHE A 230 35.07 8.66 -11.88
N SER A 231 35.25 7.59 -11.10
CA SER A 231 35.07 6.22 -11.61
C SER A 231 33.59 5.84 -11.64
N ARG A 232 33.27 4.79 -12.41
CA ARG A 232 31.91 4.23 -12.45
C ARG A 232 31.42 3.78 -11.06
N GLU A 233 32.28 3.15 -10.27
CA GLU A 233 31.96 2.70 -8.91
C GLU A 233 31.67 3.85 -7.95
N GLU A 234 32.40 4.96 -8.10
CA GLU A 234 32.17 6.17 -7.32
C GLU A 234 30.81 6.80 -7.64
N LEU A 235 30.43 6.83 -8.92
CA LEU A 235 29.12 7.33 -9.35
C LEU A 235 27.96 6.43 -8.87
N LEU A 236 28.14 5.11 -8.89
CA LEU A 236 27.17 4.17 -8.33
C LEU A 236 27.02 4.35 -6.81
N SER A 237 28.14 4.54 -6.11
CA SER A 237 28.15 4.82 -4.67
C SER A 237 27.47 6.15 -4.35
N LEU A 238 27.66 7.18 -5.18
CA LEU A 238 26.96 8.46 -5.06
C LEU A 238 25.45 8.32 -5.26
N LYS A 239 25.03 7.57 -6.28
CA LYS A 239 23.61 7.27 -6.51
C LYS A 239 22.96 6.62 -5.28
N MET A 240 23.67 5.68 -4.64
CA MET A 240 23.19 5.02 -3.41
C MET A 240 23.20 5.96 -2.21
N LYS A 241 24.26 6.75 -2.02
CA LYS A 241 24.41 7.73 -0.94
C LYS A 241 23.30 8.79 -0.97
N TYR A 242 22.87 9.21 -2.16
CA TYR A 242 21.89 10.27 -2.34
C TYR A 242 20.47 9.80 -2.69
N LEU A 243 20.23 8.48 -2.70
CA LEU A 243 18.92 7.88 -2.95
C LEU A 243 17.80 8.44 -2.04
N LYS A 244 18.15 8.88 -0.84
CA LYS A 244 17.21 9.42 0.16
C LYS A 244 17.23 10.94 0.31
N ASN A 245 18.30 11.60 -0.15
CA ASN A 245 18.54 13.03 0.09
C ASN A 245 18.50 13.86 -1.21
N TYR A 246 18.23 13.22 -2.35
CA TYR A 246 17.86 13.84 -3.65
C TYR A 246 18.68 15.05 -4.06
N ASN A 247 20.00 14.99 -3.82
CA ASN A 247 20.90 16.12 -4.02
C ASN A 247 21.31 16.34 -5.48
N PHE A 248 21.05 15.36 -6.36
CA PHE A 248 21.45 15.35 -7.75
C PHE A 248 20.27 14.86 -8.62
N SER A 249 20.24 15.30 -9.88
CA SER A 249 19.30 14.80 -10.89
C SER A 249 19.56 13.32 -11.20
N ASP A 250 18.50 12.52 -11.31
CA ASP A 250 18.60 11.09 -11.59
C ASP A 250 19.12 10.85 -13.01
N ILE A 251 18.69 11.69 -13.97
CA ILE A 251 19.14 11.62 -15.37
C ILE A 251 20.63 11.95 -15.46
N VAL A 252 21.08 13.02 -14.79
CA VAL A 252 22.49 13.43 -14.80
C VAL A 252 23.40 12.33 -14.25
N LEU A 253 23.06 11.76 -13.08
CA LEU A 253 23.84 10.67 -12.50
C LEU A 253 23.84 9.44 -13.41
N HIS A 254 22.70 9.10 -14.00
CA HIS A 254 22.59 7.97 -14.91
C HIS A 254 23.48 8.16 -16.15
N THR A 255 23.43 9.33 -16.79
CA THR A 255 24.26 9.65 -17.94
C THR A 255 25.76 9.64 -17.60
N LEU A 256 26.16 10.18 -16.45
CA LEU A 256 27.55 10.13 -16.02
C LEU A 256 28.03 8.68 -15.82
N ILE A 257 27.19 7.80 -15.25
CA ILE A 257 27.51 6.37 -15.09
C ILE A 257 27.66 5.67 -16.44
N GLU A 258 26.81 6.01 -17.42
CA GLU A 258 26.89 5.43 -18.76
C GLU A 258 28.14 5.86 -19.52
N ILE A 259 28.56 7.13 -19.37
CA ILE A 259 29.73 7.68 -20.07
C ILE A 259 31.04 7.29 -19.37
N ALA A 260 31.01 7.08 -18.05
CA ALA A 260 32.16 6.54 -17.31
C ALA A 260 32.46 5.12 -17.81
N LYS A 261 33.51 5.00 -18.64
CA LYS A 261 34.09 3.71 -19.02
C LYS A 261 34.59 2.97 -17.78
N GLU A 262 34.60 1.63 -17.86
CA GLU A 262 35.27 0.77 -16.88
C GLU A 262 36.72 1.20 -16.64
#